data_AF-A0A1B1AHF6-F1
#
_entry.id   AF-A0A1B1AHF6-F1
#
_cell.length_a   1.000
_cell.length_b   1.000
_cell.length_c   1.000
_cell.angle_alpha   90.00
_cell.angle_beta   90.00
_cell.angle_gamma   90.00
#
_symmetry.space_group_name_H-M   'P 1'
#
loop_
_entity.id
_entity.type
_entity.pdbx_description
1 polymer ?
#
loop_
_entity_poly.entity_id
_entity_poly.type
_entity_poly.pdbx_seq_one_letter_code
_entity_poly.pdbx_strand_id
1 'polypeptide(L)'
;MTDTATNLEIYKLLVEDVREARRARRELSNVFMTLNIAGISALGFLASAEGLPNPVLFTLCTIALALTCAIWRTSNSYYTVLLAAKYKNIYAIEDDLGVHPIRDEWQSITGKRRTMKWWSLERAMPVLFIIGYAMFFAVHVGGWDVAGSLNALVDGAAGALRSAGAPI
;
A
#
# COMPACT_ATOMS: atom_id res chain seq x y z
N MET A 1 20.96 -28.03 25.30
CA MET A 1 21.47 -27.52 24.02
C MET A 1 21.23 -28.62 23.01
N THR A 2 20.33 -28.40 22.05
CA THR A 2 20.11 -29.32 20.92
C THR A 2 21.39 -29.44 20.11
N ASP A 3 21.59 -30.57 19.44
CA ASP A 3 22.75 -30.74 18.57
C ASP A 3 22.68 -29.78 17.36
N THR A 4 23.84 -29.48 16.76
CA THR A 4 23.95 -28.51 15.66
C THR A 4 23.06 -28.87 14.47
N ALA A 5 22.86 -30.17 14.22
CA ALA A 5 21.99 -30.66 13.15
C ALA A 5 20.53 -30.27 13.39
N THR A 6 20.00 -30.49 14.60
CA THR A 6 18.63 -30.08 14.94
C THR A 6 18.46 -28.56 14.90
N ASN A 7 19.44 -27.78 15.37
CA ASN A 7 19.36 -26.32 15.29
C ASN A 7 19.31 -25.82 13.84
N LEU A 8 20.05 -26.45 12.92
CA LEU A 8 20.00 -26.13 11.50
C LEU A 8 18.64 -26.47 10.88
N GLU A 9 18.02 -27.58 11.30
CA GLU A 9 16.67 -27.96 10.85
C GLU A 9 15.61 -26.97 11.35
N ILE A 10 15.63 -26.62 12.63
CA ILE A 10 14.75 -25.59 13.20
C ILE A 10 14.93 -24.26 12.46
N TYR A 11 16.17 -23.85 12.20
CA TYR A 11 16.46 -22.64 11.45
C TYR A 11 15.82 -22.66 10.06
N LYS A 12 15.94 -23.77 9.31
CA LYS A 12 15.30 -23.92 7.99
C LYS A 12 13.78 -23.79 8.09
N LEU A 13 13.14 -24.45 9.06
CA LEU A 13 11.70 -24.38 9.27
C LEU A 13 11.23 -22.95 9.59
N LEU A 14 11.96 -22.23 10.44
CA LEU A 14 11.64 -20.83 10.77
C LEU A 14 11.78 -19.91 9.55
N VAL A 15 12.80 -20.13 8.71
CA VAL A 15 12.98 -19.38 7.47
C VAL A 15 11.85 -19.65 6.48
N GLU A 16 11.41 -20.90 6.36
CA GLU A 16 10.26 -21.28 5.52
C GLU A 16 8.95 -20.64 6.01
N ASP A 17 8.67 -20.69 7.31
CA ASP A 17 7.51 -20.04 7.94
C ASP A 17 7.50 -18.51 7.69
N VAL A 18 8.67 -17.86 7.77
CA VAL A 18 8.79 -16.43 7.41
C VAL A 18 8.54 -16.17 5.92
N ARG A 19 8.99 -17.06 5.03
CA ARG A 19 8.72 -16.94 3.59
C ARG A 19 7.24 -17.10 3.30
N GLU A 20 6.57 -18.02 3.97
CA GLU A 20 5.13 -18.23 3.86
C GLU A 20 4.35 -17.02 4.38
N ALA A 21 4.70 -16.48 5.56
CA ALA A 21 4.09 -15.26 6.10
C ALA A 21 4.27 -14.05 5.16
N ARG A 22 5.43 -13.91 4.51
CA ARG A 22 5.68 -12.90 3.47
C ARG A 22 4.79 -13.12 2.24
N ARG A 23 4.59 -14.36 1.81
CA ARG A 23 3.71 -14.72 0.70
C ARG A 23 2.26 -14.36 1.01
N ALA A 24 1.76 -14.75 2.19
CA ALA A 24 0.41 -14.42 2.64
C ALA A 24 0.16 -12.90 2.67
N ARG A 25 1.13 -12.10 3.14
CA ARG A 25 1.04 -10.63 3.11
C ARG A 25 0.91 -10.07 1.69
N ARG A 26 1.67 -10.61 0.73
CA ARG A 26 1.63 -10.18 -0.68
C ARG A 26 0.29 -10.56 -1.32
N GLU A 27 -0.19 -11.76 -1.03
CA GLU A 27 -1.49 -12.24 -1.50
C GLU A 27 -2.64 -11.36 -0.99
N LEU A 28 -2.66 -11.04 0.31
CA LEU A 28 -3.63 -10.10 0.88
C LEU A 28 -3.56 -8.72 0.21
N SER A 29 -2.34 -8.22 -0.04
CA SER A 29 -2.16 -6.93 -0.73
C SER A 29 -2.72 -6.96 -2.15
N ASN A 30 -2.55 -8.07 -2.87
CA ASN A 30 -3.16 -8.25 -4.19
C ASN A 30 -4.69 -8.31 -4.12
N VAL A 31 -5.26 -8.98 -3.12
CA VAL A 31 -6.73 -9.02 -2.92
C VAL A 31 -7.29 -7.62 -2.69
N PHE A 32 -6.68 -6.83 -1.80
CA PHE A 32 -7.10 -5.45 -1.58
C PHE A 32 -6.93 -4.59 -2.82
N MET A 33 -5.84 -4.77 -3.57
CA MET A 33 -5.61 -4.03 -4.81
C MET A 33 -6.72 -4.30 -5.83
N THR A 34 -7.02 -5.57 -6.09
CA THR A 34 -8.09 -5.98 -7.02
C THR A 34 -9.45 -5.46 -6.56
N LEU A 35 -9.76 -5.56 -5.26
CA LEU A 35 -11.01 -5.06 -4.69
C LEU A 35 -11.17 -3.56 -4.88
N ASN A 36 -10.10 -2.78 -4.64
CA ASN A 36 -10.15 -1.32 -4.78
C ASN A 36 -10.24 -0.89 -6.25
N ILE A 37 -9.56 -1.58 -7.17
CA ILE A 37 -9.70 -1.34 -8.62
C ILE A 37 -11.14 -1.61 -9.06
N ALA A 38 -11.69 -2.77 -8.69
CA ALA A 38 -13.09 -3.11 -9.00
C ALA A 38 -14.07 -2.10 -8.39
N GLY A 39 -13.79 -1.64 -7.16
CA GLY A 39 -14.54 -0.59 -6.49
C GLY A 39 -14.52 0.75 -7.24
N ILE A 40 -13.36 1.18 -7.74
CA ILE A 40 -13.25 2.38 -8.58
C ILE A 40 -14.07 2.21 -9.85
N SER A 41 -13.99 1.07 -10.53
CA SER A 41 -14.79 0.82 -11.73
C SER A 41 -16.29 0.88 -11.45
N ALA A 42 -16.73 0.31 -10.32
CA ALA A 42 -18.13 0.37 -9.90
C ALA A 42 -18.57 1.81 -9.57
N LEU A 43 -17.76 2.59 -8.85
CA LEU A 43 -18.04 4.00 -8.58
C LEU A 43 -18.09 4.83 -9.87
N GLY A 44 -17.18 4.58 -10.81
CA GLY A 44 -17.16 5.23 -12.12
C GLY A 44 -18.43 4.94 -12.92
N PHE A 45 -18.93 3.70 -12.88
CA PHE A 45 -20.20 3.34 -13.49
C PHE A 45 -21.39 4.03 -12.80
N LEU A 46 -21.45 4.03 -11.46
CA LEU A 46 -22.51 4.73 -10.71
C LEU A 46 -22.53 6.24 -10.96
N ALA A 47 -21.37 6.85 -11.19
CA ALA A 47 -21.24 8.28 -11.51
C ALA A 47 -21.52 8.60 -13.00
N SER A 48 -21.63 7.59 -13.87
CA SER A 48 -21.87 7.77 -15.30
C SER A 48 -23.34 8.11 -15.60
N ALA A 49 -23.60 8.70 -16.78
CA ALA A 49 -24.95 9.06 -17.22
C ALA A 49 -25.88 7.84 -17.39
N GLU A 50 -25.32 6.65 -17.59
CA GLU A 50 -26.06 5.38 -17.72
C GLU A 50 -26.23 4.65 -16.38
N GLY A 51 -25.62 5.17 -15.30
CA GLY A 51 -25.69 4.58 -13.96
C GLY A 51 -27.02 4.84 -13.25
N LEU A 52 -27.24 4.16 -12.12
CA LEU A 52 -28.35 4.49 -11.21
C LEU A 52 -28.01 5.77 -10.41
N PRO A 53 -28.74 6.88 -10.59
CA PRO A 53 -28.51 8.11 -9.84
C PRO A 53 -29.09 7.98 -8.43
N ASN A 54 -28.45 7.17 -7.59
CA ASN A 54 -28.78 7.06 -6.18
C ASN A 54 -27.61 7.56 -5.31
N PRO A 55 -27.67 8.81 -4.82
CA PRO A 55 -26.58 9.40 -4.05
C PRO A 55 -26.32 8.63 -2.74
N VAL A 56 -27.34 7.97 -2.18
CA VAL A 56 -27.17 7.15 -0.97
C VAL A 56 -26.33 5.90 -1.26
N LEU A 57 -26.59 5.21 -2.38
CA LEU A 57 -25.77 4.06 -2.78
C LEU A 57 -24.33 4.47 -3.07
N PHE A 58 -24.12 5.59 -3.76
CA PHE A 58 -22.79 6.11 -4.05
C PHE A 58 -22.00 6.43 -2.77
N THR A 59 -22.63 7.13 -1.81
CA THR A 59 -21.98 7.46 -0.54
C THR A 59 -21.65 6.20 0.28
N LEU A 60 -22.57 5.24 0.37
CA LEU A 60 -22.34 3.97 1.06
C LEU A 60 -21.21 3.15 0.42
N CYS A 61 -21.18 3.04 -0.91
CA CYS A 61 -20.09 2.36 -1.63
C CYS A 61 -18.74 3.04 -1.39
N THR A 62 -18.71 4.37 -1.43
CA THR A 62 -17.46 5.13 -1.21
C THR A 62 -16.94 4.96 0.23
N ILE A 63 -17.84 5.00 1.22
CA ILE A 63 -17.48 4.75 2.63
C ILE A 63 -16.99 3.30 2.81
N ALA A 64 -17.67 2.32 2.22
CA ALA A 64 -17.26 0.92 2.28
C ALA A 64 -15.85 0.73 1.70
N LEU A 65 -15.54 1.33 0.56
CA LEU A 65 -14.21 1.26 -0.05
C LEU A 65 -13.15 1.96 0.80
N ALA A 66 -13.45 3.13 1.37
CA ALA A 66 -12.55 3.78 2.33
C ALA A 66 -12.26 2.91 3.57
N LEU A 67 -13.27 2.20 4.09
CA LEU A 67 -13.10 1.24 5.19
C LEU A 67 -12.20 0.07 4.77
N THR A 68 -12.33 -0.46 3.55
CA THR A 68 -11.42 -1.51 3.07
C THR A 68 -9.96 -1.04 3.01
N CYS A 69 -9.71 0.22 2.66
CA CYS A 69 -8.37 0.81 2.72
C CYS A 69 -7.84 0.91 4.16
N ALA A 70 -8.70 1.26 5.11
CA ALA A 70 -8.34 1.28 6.53
C ALA A 70 -7.98 -0.13 7.04
N ILE A 71 -8.77 -1.14 6.66
CA ILE A 71 -8.49 -2.55 6.97
C ILE A 71 -7.16 -2.98 6.32
N TRP A 72 -6.92 -2.63 5.06
CA TRP A 72 -5.65 -2.94 4.40
C TRP A 72 -4.45 -2.36 5.19
N ARG A 73 -4.56 -1.11 5.64
CA ARG A 73 -3.51 -0.47 6.44
C ARG A 73 -3.27 -1.20 7.77
N THR A 74 -4.32 -1.60 8.48
CA THR A 74 -4.18 -2.32 9.76
C THR A 74 -3.62 -3.73 9.55
N SER A 75 -4.06 -4.45 8.52
CA SER A 75 -3.49 -5.75 8.13
C SER A 75 -1.99 -5.63 7.82
N ASN A 76 -1.59 -4.61 7.07
CA ASN A 76 -0.18 -4.39 6.76
C ASN A 76 0.68 -4.12 8.02
N SER A 77 0.11 -3.38 8.98
CA SER A 77 0.75 -3.14 10.27
C SER A 77 0.90 -4.43 11.07
N TYR A 78 -0.15 -5.25 11.12
CA TYR A 78 -0.13 -6.56 11.79
C TYR A 78 0.99 -7.45 11.24
N TYR A 79 1.10 -7.62 9.92
CA TYR A 79 2.16 -8.42 9.32
C TYR A 79 3.55 -7.84 9.59
N THR A 80 3.68 -6.51 9.68
CA THR A 80 4.98 -5.89 10.01
C THR A 80 5.45 -6.31 11.42
N VAL A 81 4.54 -6.30 12.40
CA VAL A 81 4.84 -6.73 13.78
C VAL A 81 5.09 -8.24 13.84
N LEU A 82 4.25 -9.04 13.17
CA LEU A 82 4.40 -10.49 13.10
C LEU A 82 5.76 -10.91 12.52
N LEU A 83 6.14 -10.33 11.38
CA LEU A 83 7.43 -10.63 10.75
C LEU A 83 8.58 -10.20 11.66
N ALA A 84 8.50 -9.04 12.33
CA ALA A 84 9.53 -8.60 13.26
C ALA A 84 9.72 -9.61 14.41
N ALA A 85 8.64 -10.16 14.96
CA ALA A 85 8.71 -11.19 15.99
C ALA A 85 9.33 -12.50 15.46
N LYS A 86 8.94 -12.96 14.26
CA LYS A 86 9.55 -14.16 13.66
C LYS A 86 11.05 -13.99 13.36
N TYR A 87 11.45 -12.83 12.85
CA TYR A 87 12.87 -12.52 12.63
C TYR A 87 13.68 -12.49 13.92
N LYS A 88 13.10 -12.02 15.03
CA LYS A 88 13.76 -12.06 16.34
C LYS A 88 14.11 -13.50 16.75
N ASN A 89 13.21 -14.45 16.50
CA ASN A 89 13.44 -15.87 16.80
C ASN A 89 14.54 -16.45 15.89
N ILE A 90 14.52 -16.11 14.60
CA ILE A 90 15.59 -16.52 13.66
C ILE A 90 16.95 -16.02 14.13
N TYR A 91 17.05 -14.76 14.54
CA TYR A 91 18.32 -14.18 15.01
C TYR A 91 18.85 -14.85 16.27
N ALA A 92 17.98 -15.30 17.18
CA ALA A 92 18.40 -16.06 18.35
C ALA A 92 19.04 -17.41 17.95
N ILE A 93 18.49 -18.09 16.94
CA ILE A 93 19.05 -19.34 16.42
C ILE A 93 20.35 -19.09 15.63
N GLU A 94 20.43 -17.98 14.89
CA GLU A 94 21.68 -17.56 14.23
C GLU A 94 22.81 -17.29 15.24
N ASP A 95 22.48 -16.73 16.42
CA ASP A 95 23.42 -16.55 17.54
C ASP A 95 23.94 -17.89 18.06
N ASP A 96 23.08 -18.90 18.20
CA ASP A 96 23.49 -20.25 18.63
C ASP A 96 24.32 -20.99 17.56
N LEU A 97 24.08 -20.72 16.27
CA LEU A 97 24.83 -21.29 15.14
C LEU A 97 26.18 -20.61 14.91
N GLY A 98 26.39 -19.41 15.45
CA GLY A 98 27.60 -18.61 15.23
C GLY A 98 27.74 -18.03 13.82
N VAL A 99 26.66 -18.03 13.03
CA VAL A 99 26.61 -17.45 11.67
C VAL A 99 25.32 -16.65 11.49
N HIS A 100 25.41 -15.50 10.81
CA HIS A 100 24.34 -14.49 10.80
C HIS A 100 23.88 -14.04 9.40
N PRO A 101 23.64 -14.96 8.45
CA PRO A 101 23.39 -14.60 7.06
C PRO A 101 22.22 -13.63 6.88
N ILE A 102 21.09 -13.83 7.56
CA ILE A 102 19.89 -12.98 7.38
C ILE A 102 20.04 -11.66 8.12
N ARG A 103 20.65 -11.67 9.31
CA ARG A 103 20.90 -10.44 10.08
C ARG A 103 21.86 -9.51 9.34
N ASP A 104 22.95 -10.05 8.80
CA ASP A 104 23.97 -9.28 8.09
C ASP A 104 23.40 -8.70 6.78
N GLU A 105 22.61 -9.49 6.04
CA GLU A 105 21.87 -9.01 4.87
C GLU A 105 20.97 -7.83 5.25
N TRP A 106 20.17 -7.97 6.31
CA TRP A 106 19.24 -6.92 6.73
C TRP A 106 19.94 -5.62 7.16
N GLN A 107 21.07 -5.73 7.87
CA GLN A 107 21.89 -4.56 8.24
C GLN A 107 22.44 -3.84 7.01
N SER A 108 22.91 -4.60 6.00
CA SER A 108 23.45 -4.05 4.76
C SER A 108 22.41 -3.24 3.96
N ILE A 109 21.14 -3.66 3.98
CA ILE A 109 20.04 -2.99 3.28
C ILE A 109 19.55 -1.76 4.06
N THR A 110 19.38 -1.92 5.38
CA THR A 110 18.77 -0.87 6.22
C THR A 110 19.67 0.35 6.34
N GLY A 111 20.99 0.18 6.33
CA GLY A 111 21.96 1.28 6.34
C GLY A 111 21.87 2.20 5.11
N LYS A 112 21.53 1.66 3.93
CA LYS A 112 21.54 2.40 2.66
C LYS A 112 20.18 2.97 2.25
N ARG A 113 19.05 2.39 2.71
CA ARG A 113 17.71 2.73 2.21
C ARG A 113 16.67 3.03 3.30
N ARG A 114 17.11 3.53 4.46
CA ARG A 114 16.21 3.84 5.59
C ARG A 114 15.09 4.84 5.24
N THR A 115 15.36 5.82 4.37
CA THR A 115 14.41 6.85 3.92
C THR A 115 13.38 6.31 2.94
N MET A 116 13.76 5.39 2.05
CA MET A 116 12.84 4.72 1.09
C MET A 116 11.77 3.86 1.78
N LYS A 117 11.94 3.53 3.07
CA LYS A 117 10.99 2.73 3.85
C LYS A 117 9.62 3.40 3.99
N TRP A 118 9.57 4.74 3.92
CA TRP A 118 8.32 5.51 3.96
C TRP A 118 7.56 5.48 2.62
N TRP A 119 8.28 5.46 1.50
CA TRP A 119 7.73 5.36 0.15
C TRP A 119 7.57 3.91 -0.32
N SER A 120 7.47 2.96 0.62
CA SER A 120 7.09 1.60 0.26
C SER A 120 5.69 1.63 -0.36
N LEU A 121 5.59 1.07 -1.58
CA LEU A 121 4.34 0.90 -2.32
C LEU A 121 3.21 0.39 -1.42
N GLU A 122 3.50 -0.56 -0.53
CA GLU A 122 2.53 -1.15 0.40
C GLU A 122 1.96 -0.17 1.45
N ARG A 123 2.67 0.91 1.78
CA ARG A 123 2.19 1.96 2.69
C ARG A 123 1.55 3.13 1.95
N ALA A 124 2.04 3.46 0.76
CA ALA A 124 1.52 4.56 -0.05
C ALA A 124 0.17 4.21 -0.69
N MET A 125 -0.01 2.97 -1.16
CA MET A 125 -1.19 2.57 -1.95
C MET A 125 -2.53 2.77 -1.24
N PRO A 126 -2.75 2.33 0.01
CA PRO A 126 -4.02 2.56 0.69
C PRO A 126 -4.35 4.06 0.85
N VAL A 127 -3.33 4.90 1.04
CA VAL A 127 -3.51 6.35 1.18
C VAL A 127 -3.91 6.96 -0.17
N LEU A 128 -3.29 6.52 -1.26
CA LEU A 128 -3.66 6.97 -2.62
C LEU A 128 -5.11 6.63 -2.96
N PHE A 129 -5.59 5.43 -2.61
CA PHE A 129 -6.99 5.07 -2.80
C PHE A 129 -7.95 5.91 -1.94
N ILE A 130 -7.62 6.15 -0.66
CA ILE A 130 -8.44 7.02 0.21
C ILE A 130 -8.54 8.43 -0.38
N ILE A 131 -7.43 9.00 -0.84
CA ILE A 131 -7.41 10.32 -1.51
C ILE A 131 -8.30 10.28 -2.77
N GLY A 132 -8.18 9.22 -3.57
CA GLY A 132 -9.06 8.97 -4.73
C GLY A 132 -10.54 8.98 -4.37
N TYR A 133 -10.94 8.20 -3.36
CA TYR A 133 -12.33 8.13 -2.92
C TYR A 133 -12.84 9.45 -2.32
N ALA A 134 -11.98 10.18 -1.59
CA ALA A 134 -12.31 11.51 -1.10
C ALA A 134 -12.55 12.50 -2.25
N MET A 135 -11.74 12.45 -3.31
CA MET A 135 -11.96 13.25 -4.52
C MET A 135 -13.27 12.88 -5.22
N PHE A 136 -13.54 11.58 -5.43
CA PHE A 136 -14.81 11.12 -6.02
C PHE A 136 -16.03 11.61 -5.23
N PHE A 137 -15.96 11.55 -3.90
CA PHE A 137 -17.01 12.06 -3.02
C PHE A 137 -17.17 13.58 -3.13
N ALA A 138 -16.08 14.34 -3.09
CA ALA A 138 -16.10 15.80 -3.15
C ALA A 138 -16.68 16.32 -4.48
N VAL A 139 -16.36 15.65 -5.59
CA VAL A 139 -16.88 15.99 -6.92
C VAL A 139 -18.38 15.72 -6.99
N HIS A 140 -18.81 14.55 -6.51
CA HIS A 140 -20.21 14.15 -6.56
C HIS A 140 -21.11 14.99 -5.63
N VAL A 141 -20.64 15.31 -4.42
CA VAL A 141 -21.43 16.07 -3.43
C VAL A 141 -21.29 17.59 -3.63
N GLY A 142 -20.11 18.07 -4.00
CA GLY A 142 -19.81 19.49 -4.12
C GLY A 142 -20.15 20.10 -5.48
N GLY A 143 -20.52 19.28 -6.47
CA GLY A 143 -20.68 19.75 -7.86
C GLY A 143 -19.38 20.36 -8.41
N TRP A 144 -18.22 19.95 -7.87
CA TRP A 144 -16.94 20.55 -8.20
C TRP A 144 -16.63 20.23 -9.66
N ASP A 145 -16.59 21.25 -10.52
CA ASP A 145 -16.21 21.10 -11.92
C ASP A 145 -14.71 20.81 -12.01
N VAL A 146 -14.38 19.52 -11.94
CA VAL A 146 -13.02 19.00 -12.05
C VAL A 146 -12.39 19.42 -13.38
N ALA A 147 -13.17 19.43 -14.46
CA ALA A 147 -12.70 19.84 -15.78
C ALA A 147 -12.33 21.33 -15.76
N GLY A 148 -13.17 22.18 -15.16
CA GLY A 148 -12.87 23.59 -14.94
C GLY A 148 -11.60 23.82 -14.11
N SER A 149 -11.40 23.06 -13.05
CA SER A 149 -10.21 23.19 -12.18
C SER A 149 -8.92 22.71 -12.83
N LEU A 150 -8.96 21.61 -13.61
CA LEU A 150 -7.83 21.11 -14.38
C LEU A 150 -7.47 22.05 -15.53
N ASN A 151 -8.46 22.55 -16.27
CA ASN A 151 -8.24 23.52 -17.33
C ASN A 151 -7.64 24.82 -16.76
N ALA A 152 -8.14 25.32 -15.63
CA ALA A 152 -7.55 26.47 -14.96
C ALA A 152 -6.09 26.25 -14.52
N LEU A 153 -5.74 25.03 -14.10
CA LEU A 153 -4.38 24.65 -13.73
C LEU A 153 -3.45 24.57 -14.96
N VAL A 154 -3.93 23.97 -16.05
CA VAL A 154 -3.20 23.85 -17.33
C VAL A 154 -3.03 25.22 -17.96
N ASP A 155 -4.06 26.05 -17.97
CA ASP A 155 -4.02 27.43 -18.48
C ASP A 155 -3.12 28.31 -17.64
N GLY A 156 -3.13 28.15 -16.32
CA GLY A 156 -2.21 28.81 -15.40
C GLY A 156 -0.75 28.42 -15.65
N ALA A 157 -0.48 27.12 -15.85
CA ALA A 157 0.85 26.62 -16.21
C ALA A 157 1.31 27.10 -17.60
N ALA A 158 0.42 27.10 -18.59
CA ALA A 158 0.67 27.61 -19.93
C ALA A 158 0.88 29.13 -19.94
N GLY A 159 0.17 29.86 -19.07
CA GLY A 159 0.36 31.30 -18.85
C GLY A 159 1.72 31.60 -18.21
N ALA A 160 2.12 30.82 -17.21
CA ALA A 160 3.44 30.93 -16.58
C ALA A 160 4.57 30.64 -17.59
N LEU A 161 4.43 29.60 -18.42
CA LEU A 161 5.39 29.27 -19.48
C LEU A 161 5.50 30.38 -20.55
N ARG A 162 4.36 30.98 -20.94
CA ARG A 162 4.35 32.14 -21.85
C ARG A 162 5.02 33.37 -21.24
N SER A 163 4.80 33.63 -19.94
CA SER A 163 5.45 34.73 -19.23
C SER A 163 6.96 34.52 -19.02
N ALA A 164 7.42 33.26 -19.07
CA ALA A 164 8.82 32.88 -18.98
C ALA A 164 9.56 32.85 -20.34
N GLY A 165 8.87 33.23 -21.44
CA GLY A 165 9.48 33.35 -22.77
C GLY A 165 9.83 32.01 -23.45
N ALA A 166 9.27 30.89 -22.97
CA ALA A 166 9.47 29.60 -23.62
C ALA A 166 8.66 29.54 -24.93
N PRO A 167 9.29 29.26 -26.09
CA PRO A 167 8.55 28.98 -27.31
C PRO A 167 7.83 27.64 -27.15
N ILE A 168 6.52 27.64 -27.35
CA ILE A 168 5.69 26.44 -27.44
C ILE A 168 5.93 25.79 -28.81
#